data_AF-A0AA85AI86-F1
#
_entry.id   AF-A0AA85AI86-F1
#
_cell.length_a   1.000
_cell.length_b   1.000
_cell.length_c   1.000
_cell.angle_alpha   90.00
_cell.angle_beta   90.00
_cell.angle_gamma   90.00
#
_symmetry.space_group_name_H-M   'P 1'
#
loop_
_entity.id
_entity.type
_entity.pdbx_description
1 polymer ?
#
loop_
_entity_poly.entity_id
_entity_poly.type
_entity_poly.pdbx_seq_one_letter_code
_entity_poly.pdbx_strand_id
1 'polypeptide(L)'
;MSRVNGNGSASSSDYYKHRYDCVIILTYQSKCVQNFVDFQRCKRVYGEEYKACNYFMRTAQLLCPSSWIEKWEKEVENNVFPYRI
;
A
#
# COMPACT_ATOMS: atom_id res chain seq x y z
N MET A 1 9.32 34.43 -6.39
CA MET A 1 9.67 35.26 -5.21
C MET A 1 8.39 35.59 -4.47
N SER A 2 8.00 34.76 -3.49
CA SER A 2 6.94 35.12 -2.55
C SER A 2 7.57 35.06 -1.15
N ARG A 3 7.79 36.24 -0.57
CA ARG A 3 8.36 36.41 0.78
C ARG A 3 7.33 35.93 1.79
N VAL A 4 7.61 34.83 2.49
CA VAL A 4 6.86 34.47 3.69
C VAL A 4 7.49 35.23 4.85
N ASN A 5 6.71 36.12 5.47
CA ASN A 5 7.07 36.79 6.72
C ASN A 5 7.09 35.74 7.84
N GLY A 6 8.28 35.25 8.17
CA GLY A 6 8.50 34.24 9.20
C GLY A 6 8.56 34.85 10.60
N ASN A 7 7.41 35.04 11.23
CA ASN A 7 7.29 35.02 12.69
C ASN A 7 6.43 33.82 13.07
N GLY A 8 7.00 32.63 12.91
CA GLY A 8 6.43 31.38 13.38
C GLY A 8 7.59 30.48 13.77
N SER A 9 7.77 30.24 15.06
CA SER A 9 8.74 29.29 15.60
C SER A 9 8.35 27.88 15.14
N ALA A 10 8.89 27.45 13.98
CA ALA A 10 8.73 26.09 13.50
C ALA A 10 9.37 25.15 14.53
N SER A 11 8.53 24.39 15.24
CA SER A 11 9.00 23.40 16.20
C SER A 11 9.66 22.26 15.43
N SER A 12 10.71 21.66 16.00
CA SER A 12 11.37 20.47 15.45
C SER A 12 10.35 19.39 15.03
N SER A 13 9.23 19.26 15.76
CA SER A 13 8.06 18.43 15.42
C SER A 13 7.56 18.57 13.97
N ASP A 14 7.47 19.80 13.46
CA ASP A 14 6.85 20.08 12.16
C ASP A 14 7.76 19.67 10.99
N TYR A 15 9.07 19.67 11.22
CA TYR A 15 10.09 19.21 10.27
C TYR A 15 10.13 17.69 10.16
N TYR A 16 9.89 16.97 11.27
CA TYR A 16 9.76 15.52 11.26
C TYR A 16 8.48 15.14 10.49
N LYS A 17 7.32 15.74 10.79
CA LYS A 17 6.03 15.43 10.14
C LYS A 17 6.09 15.48 8.60
N HIS A 18 6.61 16.57 8.01
CA HIS A 18 6.72 16.68 6.54
C HIS A 18 7.72 15.72 5.88
N ARG A 19 8.78 15.30 6.58
CA ARG A 19 9.77 14.34 6.04
C ARG A 19 9.27 12.89 6.13
N TYR A 20 8.48 12.54 7.14
CA TYR A 20 7.83 11.23 7.22
C TYR A 20 6.65 11.13 6.25
N ASP A 21 5.89 12.19 6.01
CA ASP A 21 4.69 12.12 5.14
C ASP A 21 5.03 11.83 3.66
N CYS A 22 6.07 12.44 3.08
CA CYS A 22 6.46 12.17 1.68
C CYS A 22 7.12 10.80 1.47
N VAL A 23 7.92 10.32 2.44
CA VAL A 23 8.60 9.01 2.35
C VAL A 23 7.64 7.86 2.67
N ILE A 24 6.69 8.07 3.58
CA ILE A 24 5.63 7.10 3.90
C ILE A 24 4.72 6.92 2.67
N ILE A 25 4.22 7.99 2.05
CA ILE A 25 3.27 7.89 0.93
C ILE A 25 3.89 7.18 -0.30
N LEU A 26 5.14 7.52 -0.67
CA LEU A 26 5.79 6.94 -1.86
C LEU A 26 6.09 5.44 -1.73
N THR A 27 6.32 4.95 -0.50
CA THR A 27 6.61 3.53 -0.26
C THR A 27 5.37 2.72 0.12
N TYR A 28 4.30 3.38 0.58
CA TYR A 28 3.05 2.75 0.98
C TYR A 28 2.32 2.14 -0.21
N GLN A 29 2.25 2.86 -1.33
CA GLN A 29 1.54 2.39 -2.51
C GLN A 29 2.24 1.20 -3.19
N SER A 30 3.57 1.19 -3.25
CA SER A 30 4.32 0.05 -3.79
C SER A 30 4.19 -1.19 -2.92
N LYS A 31 4.18 -1.03 -1.59
CA LYS A 31 3.98 -2.13 -0.64
C LYS A 31 2.56 -2.68 -0.69
N CYS A 32 1.55 -1.84 -0.89
CA CYS A 32 0.17 -2.27 -1.10
C CYS A 32 0.07 -3.27 -2.27
N VAL A 33 0.56 -2.90 -3.46
CA VAL A 33 0.52 -3.74 -4.65
C VAL A 33 1.28 -5.05 -4.42
N GLN A 34 2.48 -4.98 -3.83
CA GLN A 34 3.31 -6.16 -3.59
C GLN A 34 2.61 -7.19 -2.68
N ASN A 35 2.01 -6.73 -1.56
CA ASN A 35 1.30 -7.63 -0.64
C ASN A 35 0.07 -8.28 -1.29
N PHE A 36 -0.68 -7.55 -2.11
CA PHE A 36 -1.82 -8.13 -2.84
C PHE A 36 -1.36 -9.21 -3.83
N VAL A 37 -0.31 -8.95 -4.60
CA VAL A 37 0.28 -9.92 -5.53
C VAL A 37 0.77 -11.16 -4.79
N ASP A 38 1.46 -10.99 -3.67
CA ASP A 38 1.98 -12.11 -2.88
C ASP A 38 0.86 -12.94 -2.24
N PHE A 39 -0.25 -12.31 -1.84
CA PHE A 39 -1.45 -13.03 -1.41
C PHE A 39 -2.00 -13.94 -2.53
N GLN A 40 -2.14 -13.43 -3.76
CA GLN A 40 -2.64 -14.21 -4.89
C GLN A 40 -1.70 -15.35 -5.27
N ARG A 41 -0.38 -15.12 -5.25
CA ARG A 41 0.63 -16.17 -5.46
C ARG A 41 0.55 -17.25 -4.40
N CYS A 42 0.46 -16.85 -3.14
CA CYS A 42 0.36 -17.77 -2.01
C CYS A 42 -0.91 -18.64 -2.12
N LYS A 43 -2.05 -18.02 -2.44
CA LYS A 43 -3.32 -18.71 -2.70
C LYS A 43 -3.21 -19.73 -3.84
N ARG A 44 -2.47 -19.42 -4.91
CA ARG A 44 -2.28 -20.31 -6.06
C ARG A 44 -1.35 -21.50 -5.76
N VAL A 45 -0.28 -21.29 -4.99
CA VAL A 45 0.71 -22.34 -4.69
C VAL A 45 0.25 -23.25 -3.56
N TYR A 46 -0.29 -22.69 -2.48
CA TYR A 46 -0.62 -23.43 -1.25
C TYR A 46 -2.11 -23.72 -1.08
N GLY A 47 -2.98 -23.07 -1.86
CA GLY A 47 -4.43 -23.13 -1.68
C GLY A 47 -4.97 -22.11 -0.69
N GLU A 48 -6.30 -21.94 -0.67
CA GLU A 48 -6.99 -20.94 0.16
C GLU A 48 -6.92 -21.21 1.67
N GLU A 49 -6.67 -22.46 2.08
CA GLU A 49 -6.67 -22.86 3.49
C GLU A 49 -5.35 -22.57 4.22
N TYR A 50 -4.32 -22.09 3.51
CA TYR A 50 -3.02 -21.85 4.11
C TYR A 50 -3.01 -20.58 4.96
N LYS A 51 -3.05 -20.76 6.28
CA LYS A 51 -3.17 -19.67 7.27
C LYS A 51 -2.09 -18.58 7.15
N ALA A 52 -0.90 -18.90 6.63
CA ALA A 52 0.15 -17.90 6.46
C ALA A 52 -0.16 -16.91 5.32
N CYS A 53 -0.93 -17.29 4.30
CA CYS A 53 -1.33 -16.39 3.22
C CYS A 53 -2.18 -15.22 3.76
N ASN A 54 -2.93 -15.42 4.85
CA ASN A 54 -3.75 -14.39 5.47
C ASN A 54 -2.93 -13.19 5.98
N TYR A 55 -1.63 -13.37 6.24
CA TYR A 55 -0.75 -12.27 6.59
C TYR A 55 -0.73 -11.21 5.48
N PHE A 56 -0.50 -11.63 4.24
CA PHE A 56 -0.43 -10.74 3.09
C PHE A 56 -1.76 -10.03 2.82
N MET A 57 -2.88 -10.73 3.02
CA MET A 57 -4.21 -10.13 2.87
C MET A 57 -4.47 -9.06 3.94
N ARG A 58 -4.14 -9.32 5.21
CA ARG A 58 -4.28 -8.33 6.29
C ARG A 58 -3.42 -7.10 6.03
N THR A 59 -2.18 -7.29 5.60
CA THR A 59 -1.28 -6.19 5.27
C THR A 59 -1.80 -5.42 4.05
N ALA A 60 -2.30 -6.10 3.01
CA ALA A 60 -2.94 -5.45 1.87
C ALA A 60 -4.17 -4.62 2.30
N GLN A 61 -5.02 -5.12 3.20
CA GLN A 61 -6.17 -4.37 3.72
C GLN A 61 -5.78 -3.14 4.53
N LEU A 62 -4.67 -3.19 5.27
CA LEU A 62 -4.16 -2.05 6.01
C LEU A 62 -3.50 -1.00 5.11
N LEU A 63 -2.85 -1.44 4.02
CA LEU A 63 -2.08 -0.56 3.13
C LEU A 63 -2.88 -0.07 1.91
N CYS A 64 -3.86 -0.82 1.43
CA CYS A 64 -4.58 -0.51 0.20
C CYS A 64 -5.96 0.11 0.51
N PRO A 65 -6.44 1.06 -0.31
CA PRO A 65 -7.86 1.39 -0.33
C PRO A 65 -8.70 0.16 -0.69
N SER A 66 -9.84 -0.05 -0.01
CA SER A 66 -10.72 -1.20 -0.27
C SER A 66 -11.21 -1.28 -1.72
N SER A 67 -11.46 -0.12 -2.34
CA SER A 67 -11.89 -0.03 -3.75
C SER A 67 -10.86 -0.59 -4.74
N TRP A 68 -9.57 -0.58 -4.40
CA TRP A 68 -8.53 -1.13 -5.26
C TRP A 68 -8.46 -2.65 -5.15
N ILE A 69 -8.59 -3.17 -3.92
CA ILE A 69 -8.64 -4.60 -3.66
C ILE A 69 -9.80 -5.23 -4.45
N GLU A 70 -11.01 -4.68 -4.32
CA GLU A 70 -12.19 -5.19 -5.04
C GLU A 70 -12.02 -5.15 -6.56
N LYS A 71 -11.40 -4.08 -7.09
CA LYS A 71 -11.13 -3.96 -8.52
C LYS A 71 -10.14 -5.03 -8.99
N TRP A 72 -9.03 -5.19 -8.27
CA TRP A 72 -8.00 -6.16 -8.63
C TRP A 72 -8.47 -7.60 -8.46
N GLU A 73 -9.31 -7.91 -7.47
CA GLU A 73 -9.94 -9.22 -7.35
C GLU A 73 -10.73 -9.59 -8.60
N LYS A 74 -11.53 -8.65 -9.14
CA LYS A 74 -12.24 -8.83 -10.42
C LYS A 74 -11.27 -8.99 -11.59
N GLU A 75 -10.19 -8.23 -11.65
CA GLU A 75 -9.17 -8.34 -12.71
C GLU A 75 -8.43 -9.69 -12.66
N VAL A 76 -8.19 -10.23 -11.47
CA VAL A 76 -7.60 -11.55 -11.25
C VAL A 76 -8.55 -12.66 -11.68
N GLU A 77 -9.84 -12.57 -11.31
CA GLU A 77 -10.87 -13.52 -11.73
C GLU A 77 -11.05 -13.54 -13.25
N ASN A 78 -10.99 -12.36 -13.89
CA ASN A 78 -11.06 -12.22 -15.35
C ASN A 78 -9.75 -12.55 -16.08
N ASN A 79 -8.67 -12.91 -15.37
CA ASN A 79 -7.35 -13.17 -15.94
C ASN A 79 -6.75 -11.99 -16.76
N VAL A 80 -7.12 -10.75 -16.43
CA VAL A 80 -6.64 -9.54 -17.11
C VAL A 80 -5.64 -8.74 -16.28
N PHE A 81 -5.29 -9.24 -15.08
CA PHE A 81 -4.40 -8.55 -14.16
C PHE A 81 -2.97 -8.39 -14.74
N PRO A 82 -2.38 -7.18 -14.74
CA PRO A 82 -1.12 -6.90 -15.44
C PRO A 82 0.13 -7.46 -14.74
N TYR A 83 0.02 -7.91 -13.49
CA TYR A 83 1.14 -8.43 -12.72
C TYR A 83 1.20 -9.96 -12.76
N ARG A 84 2.41 -10.51 -12.65
CA ARG A 84 2.61 -11.97 -12.58
C ARG A 84 2.22 -12.49 -11.20
N ILE A 85 1.06 -13.13 -11.14
CA ILE A 85 0.56 -13.93 -10.02
C ILE A 85 0.74 -15.41 -10.28
#